data_AF-A0A0E0LS05-F1
#
_entry.id   AF-A0A0E0LS05-F1
#
_cell.length_a   1.000
_cell.length_b   1.000
_cell.length_c   1.000
_cell.angle_alpha   90.00
_cell.angle_beta   90.00
_cell.angle_gamma   90.00
#
_symmetry.space_group_name_H-M   'P 1'
#
loop_
_entity.id
_entity.type
_entity.pdbx_description
1 polymer ?
#
loop_
_entity_poly.entity_id
_entity_poly.type
_entity_poly.pdbx_seq_one_letter_code
_entity_poly.pdbx_strand_id
1 'polypeptide(L)'
;MASSNFFLLTALIAFGLNTLGISVTTNSSPRFVFPRGLIHFQFNPNPYNPTVAIAALSSQNPSAITITNAVFGSKPPIYDDVLAKAFQVDKKTAIAAEPSPLQDFCVADLNSAVRVNGFACKNPTNVSADDFFKAAMLDKPRDTTVNKVGSNITLINVMQIPGLNTLGISIVRVDYAPLGLNPPHTHPRATEIFTVLEGTLYVGFVTSNPDNKLFSKVLNKGDVFVFPKGLIHFQFNLDPHKSAVATSALSSQNPGIITIANTVFRSNPPISDDILAKAFQVDKKIIDLLQA
;
A
#
# COMPACT_ATOMS: atom_id res chain seq x y z
N MET A 1 11.15 -34.99 15.07
CA MET A 1 10.67 -34.71 16.44
C MET A 1 11.72 -33.85 17.15
N ALA A 2 11.28 -33.07 18.14
CA ALA A 2 11.97 -31.95 18.83
C ALA A 2 11.88 -30.62 18.04
N SER A 3 10.79 -29.84 18.16
CA SER A 3 10.39 -28.95 19.26
C SER A 3 11.41 -27.83 19.53
N SER A 4 11.17 -26.64 19.00
CA SER A 4 11.83 -25.41 19.44
C SER A 4 10.83 -24.49 20.11
N ASN A 5 11.15 -24.22 21.37
CA ASN A 5 10.37 -23.50 22.36
C ASN A 5 10.26 -21.99 22.08
N PHE A 6 9.23 -21.43 22.71
CA PHE A 6 8.93 -20.02 22.95
C PHE A 6 10.14 -19.13 23.26
N PHE A 7 10.05 -17.86 22.86
CA PHE A 7 10.86 -16.79 23.44
C PHE A 7 10.00 -15.64 23.95
N LEU A 8 10.24 -15.32 25.23
CA LEU A 8 9.75 -14.19 26.00
C LEU A 8 10.51 -12.94 25.56
N LEU A 9 9.81 -11.82 25.36
CA LEU A 9 10.45 -10.54 25.05
C LEU A 9 10.25 -9.57 26.21
N THR A 10 11.35 -9.17 26.82
CA THR A 10 11.42 -8.06 27.79
C THR A 10 12.36 -7.02 27.21
N ALA A 11 11.90 -5.77 27.13
CA ALA A 11 12.76 -4.63 26.87
C ALA A 11 12.47 -3.54 27.92
N LEU A 12 13.50 -3.27 28.74
CA LEU A 12 13.56 -2.18 29.70
C LEU A 12 13.93 -0.89 28.94
N ILE A 13 13.25 0.21 29.21
CA ILE A 13 13.75 1.55 28.88
C ILE A 13 13.79 2.36 30.17
N ALA A 14 14.98 2.83 30.54
CA ALA A 14 15.17 3.93 31.46
C ALA A 14 15.83 5.07 30.68
N PHE A 15 15.13 6.20 30.56
CA PHE A 15 15.58 7.56 30.91
C PHE A 15 14.45 8.56 30.59
N GLY A 16 14.03 9.33 31.60
CA GLY A 16 13.16 10.51 31.47
C GLY A 16 11.66 10.25 31.65
N LEU A 17 11.11 10.62 32.81
CA LEU A 17 9.68 10.50 33.12
C LEU A 17 8.82 11.32 32.14
N ASN A 18 7.75 10.69 31.62
CA ASN A 18 6.57 11.27 30.94
C ASN A 18 6.42 11.21 29.40
N THR A 19 7.03 10.26 28.69
CA THR A 19 6.63 9.96 27.31
C THR A 19 6.12 8.53 27.16
N LEU A 20 4.86 8.38 26.70
CA LEU A 20 4.28 7.11 26.28
C LEU A 20 4.96 6.65 24.98
N GLY A 21 6.00 5.83 25.10
CA GLY A 21 6.54 5.07 23.98
C GLY A 21 5.66 3.85 23.70
N ILE A 22 5.19 3.70 22.46
CA ILE A 22 4.49 2.49 22.02
C ILE A 22 5.51 1.58 21.33
N SER A 23 5.71 0.38 21.87
CA SER A 23 6.59 -0.65 21.31
C SER A 23 5.76 -1.86 20.87
N VAL A 24 6.03 -2.39 19.68
CA VAL A 24 5.37 -3.58 19.15
C VAL A 24 6.44 -4.63 18.80
N THR A 25 6.23 -5.85 19.29
CA THR A 25 7.15 -6.98 19.07
C THR A 25 6.49 -7.98 18.13
N THR A 26 7.23 -8.45 17.12
CA THR A 26 6.62 -9.16 15.98
C THR A 26 7.39 -10.42 15.62
N ASN A 27 6.68 -11.53 15.42
CA ASN A 27 7.24 -12.84 15.01
C ASN A 27 6.93 -13.21 13.54
N SER A 28 6.29 -12.33 12.78
CA SER A 28 5.85 -12.53 11.39
C SER A 28 5.77 -11.19 10.68
N SER A 29 6.11 -11.10 9.37
CA SER A 29 6.19 -9.88 8.53
C SER A 29 5.19 -8.79 8.91
N PRO A 30 5.56 -7.90 9.85
CA PRO A 30 4.63 -6.93 10.38
C PRO A 30 4.55 -5.75 9.41
N ARG A 31 3.38 -5.15 9.33
CA ARG A 31 3.18 -3.93 8.57
C ARG A 31 2.85 -2.83 9.54
N PHE A 32 3.67 -1.81 9.51
CA PHE A 32 3.53 -0.61 10.31
C PHE A 32 3.21 0.57 9.41
N VAL A 33 2.33 1.42 9.89
CA VAL A 33 2.02 2.70 9.28
C VAL A 33 2.58 3.75 10.21
N PHE A 34 3.51 4.55 9.71
CA PHE A 34 4.09 5.65 10.47
C PHE A 34 3.50 6.96 9.96
N PRO A 35 2.73 7.68 10.79
CA PRO A 35 2.26 9.00 10.44
C PRO A 35 3.41 10.00 10.17
N ARG A 36 3.13 11.03 9.38
CA ARG A 36 4.15 12.00 8.95
C ARG A 36 4.74 12.72 10.15
N GLY A 37 6.07 12.84 10.18
CA GLY A 37 6.78 13.61 11.22
C GLY A 37 7.08 12.83 12.49
N LEU A 38 6.52 11.62 12.65
CA LEU A 38 6.82 10.78 13.81
C LEU A 38 8.16 10.06 13.67
N ILE A 39 8.94 10.15 14.75
CA ILE A 39 10.18 9.40 14.90
C ILE A 39 9.81 7.93 15.03
N HIS A 40 10.37 7.09 14.17
CA HIS A 40 10.30 5.65 14.28
C HIS A 40 11.68 5.06 14.09
N PHE A 41 11.90 3.88 14.66
CA PHE A 41 13.13 3.13 14.50
C PHE A 41 12.81 1.67 14.20
N GLN A 42 13.72 1.01 13.49
CA GLN A 42 13.66 -0.42 13.21
C GLN A 42 14.97 -1.03 13.70
N PHE A 43 14.89 -2.14 14.41
CA PHE A 43 16.05 -2.87 14.91
C PHE A 43 15.88 -4.35 14.61
N ASN A 44 16.87 -4.96 13.96
CA ASN A 44 16.93 -6.41 13.79
C ASN A 44 17.75 -6.99 14.96
N PRO A 45 17.10 -7.69 15.93
CA PRO A 45 17.82 -8.28 17.06
C PRO A 45 18.60 -9.54 16.68
N ASN A 46 18.44 -10.08 15.47
CA ASN A 46 19.15 -11.27 15.01
C ASN A 46 20.43 -10.89 14.25
N PRO A 47 21.62 -11.16 14.81
CA PRO A 47 22.88 -10.80 14.17
C PRO A 47 23.28 -11.75 13.03
N TYR A 48 22.60 -12.89 12.86
CA TYR A 48 22.97 -13.94 11.90
C TYR A 48 22.12 -13.91 10.63
N ASN A 49 20.87 -13.44 10.71
CA ASN A 49 19.95 -13.42 9.57
C ASN A 49 19.50 -11.98 9.26
N PRO A 50 19.75 -11.48 8.02
CA PRO A 50 19.28 -10.17 7.62
C PRO A 50 17.74 -10.15 7.52
N THR A 51 17.14 -9.03 7.91
CA THR A 51 15.71 -8.77 7.72
C THR A 51 15.53 -7.71 6.64
N VAL A 52 14.62 -7.93 5.69
CA VAL A 52 14.29 -6.97 4.64
C VAL A 52 13.02 -6.21 5.03
N ALA A 53 13.10 -4.88 5.02
CA ALA A 53 11.95 -4.00 5.13
C ALA A 53 11.74 -3.27 3.80
N ILE A 54 10.50 -3.30 3.30
CA ILE A 54 10.08 -2.49 2.15
C ILE A 54 9.22 -1.36 2.70
N ALA A 55 9.66 -0.13 2.50
CA ALA A 55 8.92 1.06 2.88
C ALA A 55 8.33 1.74 1.64
N ALA A 56 7.09 2.18 1.77
CA ALA A 56 6.45 3.05 0.78
C ALA A 56 6.03 4.35 1.46
N LEU A 57 6.19 5.45 0.72
CA LEU A 57 6.03 6.80 1.25
C LEU A 57 4.96 7.52 0.43
N SER A 58 4.07 8.25 1.10
CA SER A 58 2.99 9.00 0.45
C SER A 58 3.46 10.30 -0.20
N SER A 59 4.71 10.70 0.02
CA SER A 59 5.30 11.92 -0.54
C SER A 59 5.98 11.64 -1.88
N GLN A 60 5.75 12.50 -2.88
CA GLN A 60 6.47 12.50 -4.15
C GLN A 60 7.96 12.89 -3.99
N ASN A 61 8.31 13.55 -2.89
CA ASN A 61 9.69 13.85 -2.52
C ASN A 61 9.92 13.41 -1.06
N PRO A 62 10.15 12.11 -0.81
CA PRO A 62 10.42 11.63 0.52
C PRO A 62 11.85 12.01 0.91
N SER A 63 12.00 12.97 1.82
CA SER A 63 13.27 13.20 2.51
C SER A 63 13.34 12.33 3.76
N ALA A 64 14.44 11.61 3.93
CA ALA A 64 14.77 10.93 5.18
C ALA A 64 15.78 11.77 5.95
N ILE A 65 15.42 12.22 7.14
CA ILE A 65 16.36 12.86 8.07
C ILE A 65 16.72 11.81 9.11
N THR A 66 17.93 11.26 9.02
CA THR A 66 18.49 10.48 10.13
C THR A 66 18.85 11.45 11.24
N ILE A 67 18.03 11.51 12.29
CA ILE A 67 18.16 12.46 13.40
C ILE A 67 19.59 12.46 13.94
N THR A 68 20.22 11.29 14.06
CA THR A 68 21.59 11.16 14.55
C THR A 68 22.61 11.90 13.69
N ASN A 69 22.52 11.80 12.36
CA ASN A 69 23.45 12.48 11.46
C ASN A 69 23.15 13.97 11.31
N ALA A 70 21.88 14.36 11.35
CA ALA A 70 21.45 15.75 11.19
C ALA A 70 21.67 16.59 12.47
N VAL A 71 21.59 15.97 13.65
CA VAL A 71 21.72 16.66 14.95
C VAL A 71 23.12 16.50 15.55
N PHE A 72 23.70 15.30 15.52
CA PHE A 72 25.00 15.01 16.17
C PHE A 72 26.16 14.84 15.19
N GLY A 73 25.88 14.79 13.89
CA GLY A 73 26.89 14.62 12.83
C GLY A 73 27.33 15.91 12.14
N SER A 74 26.75 17.07 12.48
CA SER A 74 27.08 18.34 11.82
C SER A 74 28.49 18.80 12.18
N LYS A 75 29.21 19.34 11.19
CA LYS A 75 30.50 20.00 11.41
C LYS A 75 30.45 21.41 10.83
N PRO A 76 30.49 22.45 11.69
CA PRO A 76 30.60 22.42 13.15
C PRO A 76 29.33 21.90 13.87
N PRO A 77 29.43 21.44 15.14
CA PRO A 77 28.29 21.02 15.94
C PRO A 77 27.31 22.18 16.18
N ILE A 78 26.01 21.88 16.20
CA ILE A 78 24.96 22.87 16.46
C ILE A 78 24.85 23.09 17.97
N TYR A 79 24.82 24.35 18.41
CA TYR A 79 24.65 24.73 19.82
C TYR A 79 23.25 24.37 20.36
N ASP A 80 23.17 23.92 21.62
CA ASP A 80 21.94 23.39 22.25
C ASP A 80 20.78 24.39 22.29
N ASP A 81 21.10 25.68 22.42
CA ASP A 81 20.19 26.82 22.40
C ASP A 81 19.68 27.18 20.99
N VAL A 82 20.41 26.80 19.94
CA VAL A 82 19.98 26.90 18.54
C VAL A 82 19.01 25.77 18.19
N LEU A 83 19.26 24.55 18.69
CA LEU A 83 18.35 23.40 18.50
C LEU A 83 16.96 23.68 19.10
N ALA A 84 16.89 24.30 20.27
CA ALA A 84 15.61 24.65 20.91
C ALA A 84 14.80 25.73 20.13
N LYS A 85 15.47 26.58 19.35
CA LYS A 85 14.86 27.71 18.65
C LYS A 85 14.52 27.42 17.18
N ALA A 86 15.21 26.44 16.57
CA ALA A 86 15.17 26.14 15.13
C ALA A 86 13.91 25.39 14.65
N PHE A 87 13.15 24.73 15.52
CA PHE A 87 11.98 23.92 15.12
C PHE A 87 10.70 24.74 14.81
N GLN A 88 10.80 26.05 14.59
CA GLN A 88 9.70 26.90 14.10
C GLN A 88 9.44 26.67 12.61
N VAL A 89 8.58 25.70 12.28
CA VAL A 89 8.27 25.29 10.90
C VAL A 89 7.11 26.07 10.28
N ASP A 90 7.33 26.56 9.04
CA ASP A 90 6.28 27.02 8.13
C ASP A 90 6.21 26.15 6.85
N LYS A 91 4.99 25.92 6.38
CA LYS A 91 4.56 24.81 5.51
C LYS A 91 4.37 25.31 4.08
N LYS A 92 5.27 24.93 3.15
CA LYS A 92 5.00 25.07 1.70
C LYS A 92 4.28 23.84 1.14
N THR A 93 3.22 24.14 0.41
CA THR A 93 2.16 23.28 -0.07
C THR A 93 2.67 22.19 -1.03
N ALA A 94 2.54 20.94 -0.61
CA ALA A 94 2.53 19.81 -1.54
C ALA A 94 1.08 19.60 -1.98
N ILE A 95 0.82 19.62 -3.29
CA ILE A 95 -0.47 19.20 -3.86
C ILE A 95 -0.49 17.68 -3.79
N ALA A 96 -0.99 17.14 -2.68
CA ALA A 96 -1.25 15.72 -2.52
C ALA A 96 -2.62 15.38 -3.14
N ALA A 97 -2.75 14.16 -3.68
CA ALA A 97 -4.00 13.68 -4.26
C ALA A 97 -5.11 13.50 -3.21
N GLU A 98 -4.72 13.31 -1.94
CA GLU A 98 -5.57 13.38 -0.75
C GLU A 98 -5.19 14.62 0.08
N PRO A 99 -6.11 15.21 0.87
CA PRO A 99 -5.78 16.34 1.74
C PRO A 99 -4.61 15.98 2.64
N SER A 100 -3.59 16.84 2.70
CA SER A 100 -2.49 16.65 3.63
C SER A 100 -3.03 16.58 5.06
N PRO A 101 -2.51 15.67 5.91
CA PRO A 101 -2.93 15.62 7.30
C PRO A 101 -2.65 16.97 7.99
N LEU A 102 -3.57 17.38 8.84
CA LEU A 102 -3.48 18.62 9.63
C LEU A 102 -2.89 18.39 11.04
N GLN A 103 -2.75 17.12 11.43
CA GLN A 103 -2.20 16.64 12.70
C GLN A 103 -1.45 15.33 12.44
N ASP A 104 -0.71 14.84 13.44
CA ASP A 104 0.11 13.64 13.27
C ASP A 104 -0.72 12.43 12.85
N PHE A 105 -1.84 12.15 13.52
CA PHE A 105 -2.73 11.04 13.20
C PHE A 105 -4.21 11.40 13.34
N CYS A 106 -5.05 10.68 12.63
CA CYS A 106 -6.51 10.69 12.79
C CYS A 106 -7.02 9.29 12.49
N VAL A 107 -7.00 8.40 13.48
CA VAL A 107 -7.50 7.02 13.33
C VAL A 107 -8.97 7.06 12.93
N ALA A 108 -9.36 6.35 11.86
CA ALA A 108 -10.75 6.29 11.42
C ALA A 108 -11.65 5.68 12.51
N ASP A 109 -12.70 6.41 12.88
CA ASP A 109 -13.83 5.85 13.62
C ASP A 109 -14.82 5.21 12.65
N LEU A 110 -14.64 3.91 12.43
CA LEU A 110 -15.47 3.13 11.51
C LEU A 110 -16.92 2.94 11.99
N ASN A 111 -17.21 3.29 13.25
CA ASN A 111 -18.55 3.19 13.84
C ASN A 111 -19.27 4.55 13.91
N SER A 112 -18.61 5.63 13.51
CA SER A 112 -19.20 6.96 13.55
C SER A 112 -20.38 7.07 12.59
N ALA A 113 -21.50 7.65 13.06
CA ALA A 113 -22.61 8.01 12.20
C ALA A 113 -22.35 9.28 11.36
N VAL A 114 -21.29 10.03 11.68
CA VAL A 114 -20.95 11.28 11.01
C VAL A 114 -20.35 10.99 9.64
N ARG A 115 -20.93 11.59 8.59
CA ARG A 115 -20.42 11.48 7.22
C ARG A 115 -19.54 12.68 6.88
N VAL A 116 -18.30 12.40 6.50
CA VAL A 116 -17.30 13.37 6.02
C VAL A 116 -16.58 12.79 4.78
N ASN A 117 -15.77 13.60 4.10
CA ASN A 117 -14.87 13.08 3.09
C ASN A 117 -13.75 12.27 3.78
N GLY A 118 -13.79 10.94 3.64
CA GLY A 118 -12.96 10.02 4.43
C GLY A 118 -13.72 9.51 5.65
N PHE A 119 -13.10 9.59 6.83
CA PHE A 119 -13.67 9.10 8.08
C PHE A 119 -13.50 10.13 9.20
N ALA A 120 -14.48 10.21 10.10
CA ALA A 120 -14.33 10.91 11.37
C ALA A 120 -13.18 10.29 12.18
N CYS A 121 -12.50 11.11 13.00
CA CYS A 121 -11.41 10.61 13.83
C CYS A 121 -11.94 10.02 15.14
N LYS A 122 -11.37 8.91 15.57
CA LYS A 122 -11.48 8.40 16.95
C LYS A 122 -10.88 9.43 17.91
N ASN A 123 -11.41 9.50 19.15
CA ASN A 123 -10.82 10.34 20.19
C ASN A 123 -9.35 9.88 20.45
N PRO A 124 -8.35 10.79 20.41
CA PRO A 124 -6.95 10.45 20.64
C PRO A 124 -6.67 9.69 21.95
N THR A 125 -7.46 9.92 23.01
CA THR A 125 -7.29 9.20 24.29
C THR A 125 -7.61 7.71 24.20
N ASN A 126 -8.35 7.30 23.17
CA ASN A 126 -8.76 5.92 22.94
C ASN A 126 -7.92 5.24 21.86
N VAL A 127 -6.90 5.90 21.32
CA VAL A 127 -6.02 5.38 20.28
C VAL A 127 -4.90 4.54 20.90
N SER A 128 -4.59 3.43 20.27
CA SER A 128 -3.52 2.51 20.68
C SER A 128 -2.69 2.01 19.49
N ALA A 129 -1.63 1.25 19.76
CA ALA A 129 -0.80 0.62 18.72
C ALA A 129 -1.62 -0.23 17.74
N ASP A 130 -2.65 -0.90 18.26
CA ASP A 130 -3.49 -1.82 17.49
C ASP A 130 -4.30 -1.10 16.41
N ASP A 131 -4.56 0.20 16.56
CA ASP A 131 -5.23 1.00 15.53
C ASP A 131 -4.34 1.22 14.29
N PHE A 132 -3.01 1.04 14.41
CA PHE A 132 -2.02 1.19 13.34
C PHE A 132 -1.43 -0.14 12.85
N PHE A 133 -1.89 -1.26 13.42
CA PHE A 133 -1.31 -2.58 13.20
C PHE A 133 -2.32 -3.57 12.63
N LYS A 134 -1.84 -4.46 11.76
CA LYS A 134 -2.57 -5.67 11.37
C LYS A 134 -1.60 -6.83 11.19
N ALA A 135 -1.83 -7.92 11.91
CA ALA A 135 -1.19 -9.21 11.70
C ALA A 135 -1.68 -9.85 10.40
N ALA A 136 -1.24 -9.31 9.27
CA ALA A 136 -1.90 -9.53 7.99
C ALA A 136 -1.29 -10.64 7.13
N MET A 137 -0.27 -11.34 7.64
CA MET A 137 0.32 -12.53 7.03
C MET A 137 0.68 -12.37 5.55
N LEU A 138 1.37 -11.29 5.16
CA LEU A 138 1.84 -11.15 3.77
C LEU A 138 2.99 -12.07 3.41
N ASP A 139 3.68 -12.62 4.39
CA ASP A 139 4.71 -13.63 4.14
C ASP A 139 4.12 -14.94 3.63
N LYS A 140 2.81 -15.15 3.80
CA LYS A 140 2.14 -16.39 3.40
C LYS A 140 1.56 -16.26 1.98
N PRO A 141 1.77 -17.28 1.12
CA PRO A 141 1.06 -17.40 -0.13
C PRO A 141 -0.45 -17.38 0.06
N ARG A 142 -1.17 -16.84 -0.94
CA ARG A 142 -2.63 -16.87 -1.00
C ARG A 142 -3.11 -17.90 -2.01
N ASP A 143 -4.29 -18.46 -1.77
CA ASP A 143 -4.91 -19.43 -2.67
C ASP A 143 -5.35 -18.74 -3.97
N THR A 144 -4.72 -19.12 -5.08
CA THR A 144 -4.98 -18.56 -6.41
C THR A 144 -6.03 -19.34 -7.19
N THR A 145 -6.59 -20.42 -6.63
CA THR A 145 -7.66 -21.23 -7.25
C THR A 145 -9.05 -20.64 -7.01
N VAL A 146 -9.15 -19.58 -6.20
CA VAL A 146 -10.42 -18.91 -5.83
C VAL A 146 -11.13 -18.22 -7.01
N ASN A 147 -10.46 -18.05 -8.15
CA ASN A 147 -11.06 -17.50 -9.36
C ASN A 147 -10.36 -18.04 -10.63
N LYS A 148 -11.03 -17.86 -11.77
CA LYS A 148 -10.55 -18.34 -13.07
C LYS A 148 -9.36 -17.56 -13.63
N VAL A 149 -9.12 -16.34 -13.14
CA VAL A 149 -7.98 -15.54 -13.61
C VAL A 149 -6.68 -15.96 -12.92
N GLY A 150 -6.73 -16.81 -11.89
CA GLY A 150 -5.54 -17.39 -11.27
C GLY A 150 -4.71 -16.40 -10.46
N SER A 151 -5.33 -15.35 -9.89
CA SER A 151 -4.64 -14.41 -9.01
C SER A 151 -5.45 -14.11 -7.75
N ASN A 152 -4.78 -13.76 -6.65
CA ASN A 152 -5.42 -13.39 -5.40
C ASN A 152 -4.80 -12.10 -4.85
N ILE A 153 -5.67 -11.13 -4.55
CA ILE A 153 -5.29 -9.77 -4.15
C ILE A 153 -5.65 -9.57 -2.68
N THR A 154 -4.65 -9.29 -1.84
CA THR A 154 -4.84 -8.91 -0.44
C THR A 154 -4.55 -7.40 -0.28
N LEU A 155 -5.61 -6.58 -0.27
CA LEU A 155 -5.52 -5.14 -0.02
C LEU A 155 -5.60 -4.82 1.47
N ILE A 156 -4.66 -4.01 1.96
CA ILE A 156 -4.76 -3.28 3.22
C ILE A 156 -4.93 -1.82 2.93
N ASN A 157 -6.13 -1.34 3.19
CA ASN A 157 -6.52 0.06 3.13
C ASN A 157 -7.01 0.52 4.52
N VAL A 158 -7.56 1.73 4.61
CA VAL A 158 -8.10 2.31 5.86
C VAL A 158 -9.15 1.43 6.56
N MET A 159 -9.89 0.59 5.84
CA MET A 159 -10.85 -0.34 6.45
C MET A 159 -10.17 -1.50 7.19
N GLN A 160 -8.92 -1.79 6.84
CA GLN A 160 -8.15 -2.90 7.43
C GLN A 160 -7.17 -2.41 8.50
N ILE A 161 -6.65 -1.18 8.36
CA ILE A 161 -5.85 -0.47 9.37
C ILE A 161 -6.43 0.94 9.51
N PRO A 162 -7.28 1.21 10.52
CA PRO A 162 -7.94 2.50 10.71
C PRO A 162 -6.97 3.68 10.85
N GLY A 163 -5.76 3.44 11.34
CA GLY A 163 -4.68 4.42 11.44
C GLY A 163 -4.16 4.95 10.10
N LEU A 164 -4.52 4.36 8.96
CA LEU A 164 -4.20 4.88 7.63
C LEU A 164 -5.00 6.14 7.25
N ASN A 165 -6.05 6.46 7.99
CA ASN A 165 -6.90 7.60 7.68
C ASN A 165 -6.10 8.91 7.74
N THR A 166 -6.28 9.75 6.72
CA THR A 166 -5.54 10.98 6.40
C THR A 166 -4.09 10.81 5.92
N LEU A 167 -3.55 9.58 5.82
CA LEU A 167 -2.13 9.35 5.52
C LEU A 167 -1.81 9.11 4.04
N GLY A 168 -2.83 8.94 3.19
CA GLY A 168 -2.62 8.90 1.74
C GLY A 168 -1.91 7.66 1.22
N ILE A 169 -1.94 6.53 1.96
CA ILE A 169 -1.32 5.28 1.53
C ILE A 169 -2.17 4.04 1.79
N SER A 170 -1.96 3.02 0.98
CA SER A 170 -2.39 1.65 1.21
C SER A 170 -1.38 0.67 0.61
N ILE A 171 -1.50 -0.61 0.95
CA ILE A 171 -0.57 -1.65 0.46
C ILE A 171 -1.35 -2.88 -0.01
N VAL A 172 -0.90 -3.46 -1.11
CA VAL A 172 -1.44 -4.67 -1.71
C VAL A 172 -0.36 -5.76 -1.75
N ARG A 173 -0.76 -7.01 -1.57
CA ARG A 173 -0.03 -8.19 -2.05
C ARG A 173 -0.86 -8.85 -3.14
N VAL A 174 -0.20 -9.32 -4.19
CA VAL A 174 -0.82 -10.14 -5.23
C VAL A 174 -0.04 -11.43 -5.41
N ASP A 175 -0.76 -12.55 -5.35
CA ASP A 175 -0.27 -13.88 -5.67
C ASP A 175 -0.82 -14.30 -7.03
N TYR A 176 0.03 -14.88 -7.88
CA TYR A 176 -0.32 -15.34 -9.23
C TYR A 176 -0.01 -16.83 -9.33
N ALA A 177 -0.98 -17.62 -9.77
CA ALA A 177 -0.75 -18.98 -10.26
C ALA A 177 0.16 -18.96 -11.50
N PRO A 178 0.69 -20.11 -11.94
CA PRO A 178 1.21 -20.23 -13.29
C PRO A 178 0.17 -19.74 -14.31
N LEU A 179 0.58 -18.89 -15.26
CA LEU A 179 -0.33 -18.19 -16.19
C LEU A 179 -1.44 -17.35 -15.53
N GLY A 180 -1.26 -16.97 -14.27
CA GLY A 180 -2.18 -16.12 -13.54
C GLY A 180 -2.19 -14.67 -14.07
N LEU A 181 -3.38 -14.09 -14.14
CA LEU A 181 -3.66 -12.75 -14.63
C LEU A 181 -4.28 -11.91 -13.51
N ASN A 182 -3.73 -10.72 -13.27
CA ASN A 182 -4.50 -9.62 -12.71
C ASN A 182 -5.04 -8.80 -13.89
N PRO A 183 -6.35 -8.89 -14.20
CA PRO A 183 -6.91 -8.38 -15.46
C PRO A 183 -6.74 -6.86 -15.60
N PRO A 184 -6.95 -6.31 -16.81
CA PRO A 184 -6.99 -4.86 -17.00
C PRO A 184 -7.90 -4.18 -15.98
N HIS A 185 -7.31 -3.27 -15.19
CA HIS A 185 -7.98 -2.52 -14.15
C HIS A 185 -7.39 -1.12 -14.01
N THR A 186 -8.05 -0.28 -13.22
CA THR A 186 -7.51 1.02 -12.84
C THR A 186 -7.82 1.38 -11.38
N HIS A 187 -6.96 2.24 -10.83
CA HIS A 187 -7.12 2.84 -9.51
C HIS A 187 -7.55 4.30 -9.68
N PRO A 188 -8.84 4.65 -9.50
CA PRO A 188 -9.33 5.99 -9.76
C PRO A 188 -8.73 7.04 -8.81
N ARG A 189 -8.22 6.61 -7.65
CA ARG A 189 -7.75 7.53 -6.61
C ARG A 189 -6.25 7.45 -6.32
N ALA A 190 -5.52 6.49 -6.87
CA ALA A 190 -4.11 6.28 -6.52
C ALA A 190 -3.21 5.94 -7.72
N THR A 191 -1.99 6.47 -7.69
CA THR A 191 -0.82 5.88 -8.36
C THR A 191 -0.35 4.67 -7.55
N GLU A 192 0.13 3.65 -8.23
CA GLU A 192 0.68 2.42 -7.65
C GLU A 192 2.17 2.27 -7.98
N ILE A 193 2.97 1.88 -6.99
CA ILE A 193 4.33 1.39 -7.18
C ILE A 193 4.36 -0.10 -6.84
N PHE A 194 4.78 -0.92 -7.80
CA PHE A 194 4.67 -2.37 -7.82
C PHE A 194 6.06 -3.00 -7.77
N THR A 195 6.28 -3.97 -6.89
CA THR A 195 7.55 -4.67 -6.71
C THR A 195 7.34 -6.18 -6.76
N VAL A 196 8.12 -6.87 -7.60
CA VAL A 196 8.10 -8.33 -7.68
C VAL A 196 8.89 -8.91 -6.51
N LEU A 197 8.25 -9.74 -5.70
CA LEU A 197 8.89 -10.44 -4.59
C LEU A 197 9.45 -11.80 -5.02
N GLU A 198 8.74 -12.50 -5.91
CA GLU A 198 9.13 -13.80 -6.46
C GLU A 198 8.58 -14.00 -7.88
N GLY A 199 9.29 -14.79 -8.69
CA GLY A 199 8.90 -15.11 -10.06
C GLY A 199 9.18 -13.99 -11.06
N THR A 200 8.45 -14.04 -12.19
CA THR A 200 8.57 -13.12 -13.31
C THR A 200 7.18 -12.69 -13.76
N LEU A 201 6.97 -11.39 -13.97
CA LEU A 201 5.67 -10.82 -14.34
C LEU A 201 5.79 -9.92 -15.56
N TYR A 202 4.96 -10.16 -16.58
CA TYR A 202 4.71 -9.20 -17.64
C TYR A 202 3.69 -8.17 -17.17
N VAL A 203 4.08 -6.90 -17.16
CA VAL A 203 3.21 -5.82 -16.69
C VAL A 203 3.12 -4.72 -17.74
N GLY A 204 2.04 -3.93 -17.69
CA GLY A 204 1.97 -2.72 -18.49
C GLY A 204 0.77 -1.83 -18.17
N PHE A 205 0.85 -0.57 -18.63
CA PHE A 205 -0.26 0.38 -18.62
C PHE A 205 -0.45 1.02 -20.00
N VAL A 206 -1.66 1.53 -20.23
CA VAL A 206 -2.04 2.19 -21.49
C VAL A 206 -2.31 3.66 -21.22
N THR A 207 -1.74 4.55 -22.05
CA THR A 207 -2.00 6.00 -21.97
C THR A 207 -3.40 6.36 -22.44
N SER A 208 -3.86 7.58 -22.12
CA SER A 208 -5.12 8.10 -22.64
C SER A 208 -5.10 8.34 -24.15
N ASN A 209 -6.29 8.63 -24.70
CA ASN A 209 -6.45 9.10 -26.07
C ASN A 209 -5.58 10.35 -26.37
N PRO A 210 -5.20 10.55 -27.65
CA PRO A 210 -5.51 9.68 -28.80
C PRO A 210 -4.58 8.46 -28.94
N ASP A 211 -3.44 8.45 -28.25
CA ASP A 211 -2.35 7.52 -28.56
C ASP A 211 -2.61 6.08 -28.12
N ASN A 212 -3.33 5.90 -27.00
CA ASN A 212 -3.60 4.57 -26.41
C ASN A 212 -2.35 3.68 -26.35
N LYS A 213 -1.20 4.28 -26.02
CA LYS A 213 0.11 3.65 -26.12
C LYS A 213 0.34 2.72 -24.95
N LEU A 214 0.70 1.47 -25.23
CA LEU A 214 1.12 0.51 -24.22
C LEU A 214 2.58 0.75 -23.81
N PHE A 215 2.80 0.97 -22.53
CA PHE A 215 4.11 0.85 -21.88
C PHE A 215 4.13 -0.45 -21.10
N SER A 216 5.04 -1.37 -21.45
CA SER A 216 5.12 -2.68 -20.83
C SER A 216 6.56 -3.14 -20.60
N LYS A 217 6.73 -4.03 -19.64
CA LYS A 217 8.03 -4.66 -19.32
C LYS A 217 7.82 -6.03 -18.67
N VAL A 218 8.78 -6.92 -18.85
CA VAL A 218 8.91 -8.14 -18.06
C VAL A 218 9.77 -7.82 -16.85
N LEU A 219 9.20 -7.99 -15.66
CA LEU A 219 9.84 -7.75 -14.37
C LEU A 219 10.27 -9.08 -13.76
N ASN A 220 11.46 -9.11 -13.16
CA ASN A 220 11.96 -10.23 -12.35
C ASN A 220 11.91 -9.87 -10.86
N LYS A 221 12.16 -10.86 -10.00
CA LYS A 221 12.31 -10.64 -8.56
C LYS A 221 13.22 -9.44 -8.24
N GLY A 222 12.70 -8.51 -7.44
CA GLY A 222 13.36 -7.27 -7.02
C GLY A 222 13.11 -6.07 -7.95
N ASP A 223 12.60 -6.30 -9.15
CA ASP A 223 12.27 -5.20 -10.08
C ASP A 223 11.03 -4.44 -9.61
N VAL A 224 11.01 -3.15 -9.96
CA VAL A 224 9.96 -2.19 -9.60
C VAL A 224 9.37 -1.55 -10.85
N PHE A 225 8.06 -1.29 -10.85
CA PHE A 225 7.34 -0.61 -11.91
C PHE A 225 6.26 0.31 -11.33
N VAL A 226 5.92 1.39 -12.05
CA VAL A 226 4.94 2.39 -11.57
C VAL A 226 3.76 2.42 -12.53
N PHE A 227 2.55 2.38 -11.96
CA PHE A 227 1.29 2.58 -12.69
C PHE A 227 0.71 3.95 -12.31
N PRO A 228 0.66 4.92 -13.24
CA PRO A 228 0.08 6.23 -12.96
C PRO A 228 -1.41 6.16 -12.60
N LYS A 229 -1.83 7.04 -11.68
CA LYS A 229 -3.23 7.16 -11.24
C LYS A 229 -4.20 7.22 -12.41
N GLY A 230 -5.25 6.39 -12.35
CA GLY A 230 -6.35 6.40 -13.32
C GLY A 230 -6.04 5.77 -14.67
N LEU A 231 -4.81 5.31 -14.94
CA LEU A 231 -4.51 4.58 -16.18
C LEU A 231 -4.88 3.10 -16.06
N ILE A 232 -5.32 2.52 -17.17
CA ILE A 232 -5.62 1.09 -17.27
C ILE A 232 -4.29 0.34 -17.31
N HIS A 233 -4.14 -0.66 -16.44
CA HIS A 233 -2.95 -1.47 -16.35
C HIS A 233 -3.28 -2.92 -15.96
N PHE A 234 -2.31 -3.82 -16.11
CA PHE A 234 -2.45 -5.25 -15.89
C PHE A 234 -1.12 -5.89 -15.48
N GLN A 235 -1.20 -7.10 -14.94
CA GLN A 235 -0.04 -7.95 -14.68
C GLN A 235 -0.36 -9.40 -15.05
N PHE A 236 0.57 -10.09 -15.69
CA PHE A 236 0.43 -11.47 -16.12
C PHE A 236 1.68 -12.27 -15.77
N ASN A 237 1.49 -13.43 -15.15
CA ASN A 237 2.57 -14.38 -14.92
C ASN A 237 2.84 -15.17 -16.20
N LEU A 238 4.00 -14.95 -16.82
CA LEU A 238 4.40 -15.62 -18.06
C LEU A 238 4.80 -17.09 -17.84
N ASP A 239 5.11 -17.49 -16.60
CA ASP A 239 5.61 -18.83 -16.32
C ASP A 239 4.44 -19.85 -16.28
N PRO A 240 4.47 -20.90 -17.12
CA PRO A 240 3.43 -21.92 -17.18
C PRO A 240 3.51 -22.96 -16.06
N HIS A 241 4.55 -22.92 -15.22
CA HIS A 241 4.80 -23.92 -14.19
C HIS A 241 5.04 -23.35 -12.81
N LYS A 242 5.44 -22.08 -12.69
CA LYS A 242 5.76 -21.44 -11.41
C LYS A 242 4.83 -20.28 -11.11
N SER A 243 4.47 -20.16 -9.84
CA SER A 243 3.76 -19.00 -9.32
C SER A 243 4.67 -17.77 -9.24
N ALA A 244 4.05 -16.59 -9.17
CA ALA A 244 4.72 -15.32 -8.94
C ALA A 244 4.03 -14.55 -7.81
N VAL A 245 4.78 -13.67 -7.17
CA VAL A 245 4.31 -12.87 -6.03
C VAL A 245 4.80 -11.44 -6.18
N ALA A 246 3.93 -10.49 -5.92
CA ALA A 246 4.28 -9.08 -5.86
C ALA A 246 3.62 -8.36 -4.70
N THR A 247 4.18 -7.21 -4.36
CA THR A 247 3.57 -6.25 -3.44
C THR A 247 3.57 -4.87 -4.06
N SER A 248 2.56 -4.07 -3.73
CA SER A 248 2.47 -2.70 -4.20
C SER A 248 2.07 -1.76 -3.09
N ALA A 249 2.53 -0.53 -3.17
CA ALA A 249 1.98 0.56 -2.38
C ALA A 249 1.22 1.53 -3.27
N LEU A 250 0.13 2.07 -2.75
CA LEU A 250 -0.76 2.96 -3.46
C LEU A 250 -0.85 4.29 -2.73
N SER A 251 -0.85 5.39 -3.48
CA SER A 251 -0.89 6.77 -2.98
C SER A 251 -2.30 7.24 -2.55
N SER A 252 -3.06 6.36 -1.90
CA SER A 252 -4.36 6.68 -1.31
C SER A 252 -4.69 5.72 -0.18
N GLN A 253 -5.34 6.22 0.87
CA GLN A 253 -5.89 5.37 1.93
C GLN A 253 -7.04 4.48 1.45
N ASN A 254 -7.65 4.85 0.32
CA ASN A 254 -8.73 4.12 -0.34
C ASN A 254 -8.56 4.24 -1.87
N PRO A 255 -7.68 3.46 -2.49
CA PRO A 255 -7.32 3.62 -3.91
C PRO A 255 -8.50 3.36 -4.85
N GLY A 256 -9.44 2.50 -4.44
CA GLY A 256 -10.48 1.93 -5.29
C GLY A 256 -9.90 1.00 -6.34
N ILE A 257 -10.73 0.15 -6.92
CA ILE A 257 -10.34 -0.69 -8.05
C ILE A 257 -11.52 -0.78 -9.02
N ILE A 258 -11.23 -0.59 -10.30
CA ILE A 258 -12.19 -0.74 -11.38
C ILE A 258 -11.62 -1.81 -12.31
N THR A 259 -12.05 -3.06 -12.14
CA THR A 259 -11.76 -4.12 -13.11
C THR A 259 -12.59 -3.86 -14.36
N ILE A 260 -11.93 -3.68 -15.50
CA ILE A 260 -12.57 -3.20 -16.73
C ILE A 260 -13.64 -4.18 -17.20
N ALA A 261 -13.31 -5.47 -17.29
CA ALA A 261 -14.27 -6.50 -17.72
C ALA A 261 -15.51 -6.55 -16.81
N ASN A 262 -15.33 -6.52 -15.48
CA ASN A 262 -16.45 -6.55 -14.54
C ASN A 262 -17.33 -5.30 -14.66
N THR A 263 -16.73 -4.12 -14.80
CA THR A 263 -17.49 -2.87 -14.84
C THR A 263 -18.28 -2.73 -16.16
N VAL A 264 -17.69 -3.18 -17.27
CA VAL A 264 -18.31 -3.10 -18.59
C VAL A 264 -19.36 -4.18 -18.79
N PHE A 265 -19.05 -5.44 -18.46
CA PHE A 265 -19.89 -6.59 -18.80
C PHE A 265 -20.66 -7.21 -17.61
N ARG A 266 -20.39 -6.77 -16.37
CA ARG A 266 -21.03 -7.32 -15.16
C ARG A 266 -21.44 -6.24 -14.16
N SER A 267 -21.74 -5.04 -14.65
CA SER A 267 -22.30 -3.96 -13.85
C SER A 267 -23.70 -4.33 -13.34
N ASN A 268 -24.12 -3.71 -12.24
CA ASN A 268 -25.44 -3.89 -11.66
C ASN A 268 -26.09 -2.52 -11.35
N PRO A 269 -27.16 -2.12 -12.06
CA PRO A 269 -27.77 -2.82 -13.20
C PRO A 269 -26.81 -2.89 -14.41
N PRO A 270 -27.00 -3.87 -15.33
CA PRO A 270 -26.12 -4.04 -16.49
C PRO A 270 -26.23 -2.88 -17.48
N ILE A 271 -25.14 -2.56 -18.18
CA ILE A 271 -25.16 -1.66 -19.33
C ILE A 271 -25.91 -2.35 -20.46
N SER A 272 -26.80 -1.61 -21.14
CA SER A 272 -27.58 -2.12 -22.27
C SER A 272 -26.71 -2.74 -23.36
N ASP A 273 -27.11 -3.91 -23.85
CA ASP A 273 -26.40 -4.61 -24.93
C ASP A 273 -26.40 -3.82 -26.23
N ASP A 274 -27.41 -2.97 -26.47
CA ASP A 274 -27.41 -2.02 -27.59
C ASP A 274 -26.25 -1.02 -27.50
N ILE A 275 -25.98 -0.50 -26.30
CA ILE A 275 -24.88 0.43 -26.04
C ILE A 275 -23.55 -0.30 -26.20
N LEU A 276 -23.40 -1.48 -25.62
CA LEU A 276 -22.15 -2.25 -25.69
C LEU A 276 -21.87 -2.73 -27.12
N ALA A 277 -22.86 -3.28 -27.83
CA ALA A 277 -22.73 -3.69 -29.22
C ALA A 277 -22.29 -2.52 -30.11
N LYS A 278 -22.89 -1.34 -29.90
CA LYS A 278 -22.51 -0.13 -30.63
C LYS A 278 -21.11 0.36 -30.29
N ALA A 279 -20.73 0.34 -29.01
CA ALA A 279 -19.42 0.81 -28.54
C ALA A 279 -18.27 -0.10 -28.97
N PHE A 280 -18.47 -1.42 -28.89
CA PHE A 280 -17.48 -2.44 -29.28
C PHE A 280 -17.53 -2.79 -30.77
N GLN A 281 -18.54 -2.32 -31.50
CA GLN A 281 -18.75 -2.57 -32.93
C GLN A 281 -18.88 -4.08 -33.26
N VAL A 282 -19.64 -4.79 -32.41
CA VAL A 282 -19.89 -6.23 -32.53
C VAL A 282 -21.39 -6.51 -32.43
N ASP A 283 -21.78 -7.72 -32.80
CA ASP A 283 -23.16 -8.18 -32.61
C ASP A 283 -23.50 -8.38 -31.13
N LYS A 284 -24.79 -8.21 -30.78
CA LYS A 284 -25.30 -8.46 -29.42
C LYS A 284 -24.96 -9.86 -28.90
N LYS A 285 -24.96 -10.88 -29.77
CA LYS A 285 -24.59 -12.25 -29.39
C LYS A 285 -23.18 -12.36 -28.81
N ILE A 286 -22.25 -11.51 -29.25
CA ILE A 286 -20.90 -11.44 -28.70
C ILE A 286 -20.92 -10.74 -27.34
N ILE A 287 -21.75 -9.72 -27.16
CA ILE A 287 -21.94 -9.07 -25.86
C ILE A 287 -22.54 -10.06 -24.85
N ASP A 288 -23.57 -10.81 -25.24
CA ASP A 288 -24.19 -11.85 -24.41
C ASP A 288 -23.14 -12.88 -23.93
N LEU A 289 -22.23 -13.29 -24.84
CA LEU A 289 -21.12 -14.20 -24.51
C LEU A 289 -20.14 -13.57 -23.50
N LEU A 290 -19.84 -12.28 -23.63
CA LEU A 290 -18.91 -11.58 -22.73
C LEU A 290 -19.52 -11.29 -21.35
N GLN A 291 -20.85 -11.21 -21.24
CA GLN A 291 -21.57 -11.00 -19.99
C GLN A 291 -21.83 -12.29 -19.20
N ALA A 292 -21.84 -13.46 -19.86
CA ALA A 292 -22.04 -14.78 -19.25
C ALA A 292 -21.01 -15.11 -18.14
#